data_AF-A0A834YHN0-F1
#
_entry.id   AF-A0A834YHN0-F1
#
_cell.length_a   1.000
_cell.length_b   1.000
_cell.length_c   1.000
_cell.angle_alpha   90.00
_cell.angle_beta   90.00
_cell.angle_gamma   90.00
#
_symmetry.space_group_name_H-M   'P 1'
#
loop_
_entity.id
_entity.type
_entity.pdbx_description
1 polymer ?
#
loop_
_entity_poly.entity_id
_entity_poly.type
_entity_poly.pdbx_seq_one_letter_code
_entity_poly.pdbx_strand_id
1 'polypeptide(L)'
;MDSSEKQQRKTSSIEEDCLFAMQLACASVLPMVMKVEIELDVLETISREGPGAHLSPSEIASHLPTHNPEAPIMLDRMLRLLASYTVLTCSLTTHADGKL
;
A
#
# COMPACT_ATOMS: atom_id res chain seq x y z
N MET A 1 39.58 8.25 -13.19
CA MET A 1 38.11 8.41 -13.11
C MET A 1 37.38 7.07 -13.28
N ASP A 2 37.93 6.08 -13.99
CA ASP A 2 37.29 4.75 -14.24
C ASP A 2 37.07 3.83 -13.02
N SER A 3 37.89 3.94 -11.95
CA SER A 3 37.83 3.00 -10.82
C SER A 3 36.70 3.29 -9.83
N SER A 4 36.31 4.55 -9.66
CA SER A 4 35.22 4.96 -8.75
C SER A 4 33.85 4.64 -9.34
N GLU A 5 33.70 4.75 -10.67
CA GLU A 5 32.43 4.48 -11.37
C GLU A 5 32.10 2.97 -11.41
N LYS A 6 33.12 2.10 -11.57
CA LYS A 6 32.93 0.65 -11.48
C LYS A 6 32.59 0.17 -10.06
N GLN A 7 33.19 0.79 -9.04
CA GLN A 7 32.89 0.50 -7.64
C GLN A 7 31.43 0.88 -7.32
N GLN A 8 30.99 2.06 -7.76
CA GLN A 8 29.65 2.59 -7.51
C GLN A 8 28.54 1.84 -8.27
N ARG A 9 28.81 1.37 -9.49
CA ARG A 9 27.87 0.52 -10.24
C ARG A 9 27.69 -0.85 -9.59
N LYS A 10 28.76 -1.42 -9.03
CA LYS A 10 28.72 -2.73 -8.38
C LYS A 10 27.99 -2.70 -7.04
N THR A 11 28.10 -1.61 -6.27
CA THR A 11 27.34 -1.44 -5.01
C THR A 11 25.84 -1.26 -5.29
N SER A 12 25.46 -0.47 -6.31
CA SER A 12 24.04 -0.32 -6.73
C SER A 12 23.39 -1.66 -7.08
N SER A 13 24.10 -2.51 -7.84
CA SER A 13 23.60 -3.84 -8.21
C SER A 13 23.37 -4.76 -7.01
N ILE A 14 24.25 -4.72 -6.00
CA ILE A 14 24.09 -5.54 -4.79
C ILE A 14 22.89 -5.05 -3.97
N GLU A 15 22.70 -3.73 -3.87
CA GLU A 15 21.55 -3.15 -3.19
C GLU A 15 20.23 -3.55 -3.85
N GLU A 16 20.14 -3.49 -5.18
CA GLU A 16 18.98 -3.94 -5.96
C GLU A 16 18.69 -5.43 -5.75
N ASP A 17 19.72 -6.28 -5.80
CA ASP A 17 19.58 -7.73 -5.56
C ASP A 17 19.12 -8.02 -4.12
N CYS A 18 19.65 -7.28 -3.13
CA CYS A 18 19.24 -7.41 -1.74
C CYS A 18 17.79 -6.99 -1.53
N LEU A 19 17.36 -5.87 -2.13
CA LEU A 19 15.96 -5.41 -2.09
C LEU A 19 15.03 -6.42 -2.75
N PHE A 20 15.43 -6.99 -3.89
CA PHE A 20 14.65 -8.02 -4.57
C PHE A 20 14.54 -9.31 -3.74
N ALA A 21 15.64 -9.76 -3.12
CA ALA A 21 15.62 -10.90 -2.21
C ALA A 21 14.69 -10.66 -1.00
N MET A 22 14.68 -9.44 -0.44
CA MET A 22 13.74 -9.05 0.62
C MET A 22 12.28 -9.05 0.14
N GLN A 23 12.03 -8.55 -1.07
CA GLN A 23 10.69 -8.60 -1.67
C GLN A 23 10.21 -10.04 -1.85
N LEU A 24 11.09 -10.95 -2.32
CA LEU A 24 10.80 -12.38 -2.45
C LEU A 24 10.55 -13.04 -1.09
N ALA A 25 11.34 -12.71 -0.07
CA ALA A 25 11.15 -13.22 1.30
C ALA A 25 9.78 -12.84 1.88
N CYS A 26 9.24 -11.69 1.47
CA CYS A 26 7.93 -11.17 1.88
C CYS A 26 6.83 -11.36 0.81
N ALA A 27 7.05 -12.15 -0.23
CA ALA A 27 6.16 -12.22 -1.39
C ALA A 27 4.74 -12.72 -1.06
N SER A 28 4.58 -13.47 0.04
CA SER A 28 3.28 -13.95 0.50
C SER A 28 2.40 -12.85 1.11
N VAL A 29 2.97 -11.70 1.48
CA VAL A 29 2.21 -10.61 2.12
C VAL A 29 1.17 -10.03 1.17
N LEU A 30 1.51 -9.80 -0.11
CA LEU A 30 0.57 -9.28 -1.10
C LEU A 30 -0.68 -10.14 -1.28
N PRO A 31 -0.58 -11.45 -1.62
CA PRO A 31 -1.78 -12.28 -1.81
C PRO A 31 -2.59 -12.44 -0.52
N MET A 32 -1.93 -12.44 0.65
CA MET A 32 -2.64 -12.50 1.94
C MET A 32 -3.43 -11.22 2.22
N VAL A 33 -2.85 -10.04 1.96
CA VAL A 33 -3.56 -8.76 2.09
C VAL A 33 -4.72 -8.69 1.09
N MET A 34 -4.50 -9.06 -0.17
CA MET A 34 -5.56 -9.11 -1.17
C MET A 34 -6.72 -10.02 -0.76
N LYS A 35 -6.43 -11.18 -0.17
CA LYS A 35 -7.45 -12.09 0.36
C LYS A 35 -8.30 -11.41 1.45
N VAL A 36 -7.67 -10.72 2.39
CA VAL A 36 -8.40 -10.03 3.47
C VAL A 36 -9.26 -8.89 2.93
N GLU A 37 -8.77 -8.14 1.95
CA GLU A 37 -9.51 -7.04 1.31
C GLU A 37 -10.76 -7.54 0.57
N ILE A 38 -10.71 -8.75 0.00
CA ILE A 38 -11.86 -9.44 -0.58
C ILE A 38 -12.80 -9.94 0.53
N GLU A 39 -12.28 -10.57 1.59
CA GLU A 39 -13.10 -11.10 2.69
C GLU A 39 -13.82 -10.02 3.50
N LEU A 40 -13.23 -8.83 3.59
CA LEU A 40 -13.81 -7.65 4.23
C LEU A 40 -14.63 -6.79 3.27
N ASP A 41 -14.75 -7.18 2.00
CA ASP A 41 -15.51 -6.46 0.99
C ASP A 41 -15.08 -5.00 0.77
N VAL A 42 -13.79 -4.73 1.00
CA VAL A 42 -13.22 -3.37 0.90
C VAL A 42 -13.19 -2.90 -0.55
N LEU A 43 -12.79 -3.78 -1.47
CA LEU A 43 -12.73 -3.45 -2.90
C LEU A 43 -14.12 -3.17 -3.47
N GLU A 44 -15.13 -3.91 -3.03
CA GLU A 44 -16.53 -3.66 -3.42
C GLU A 44 -17.01 -2.32 -2.86
N THR A 45 -16.71 -2.03 -1.58
CA THR A 45 -17.01 -0.74 -0.95
C THR A 45 -16.43 0.43 -1.74
N ILE A 46 -15.16 0.36 -2.17
CA ILE A 46 -14.53 1.39 -3.02
C ILE A 46 -15.24 1.48 -4.38
N SER A 47 -15.56 0.34 -5.00
CA SER A 47 -16.20 0.30 -6.32
C SER A 47 -17.60 0.92 -6.34
N ARG A 48 -18.32 0.84 -5.22
CA ARG A 48 -19.69 1.37 -5.07
C ARG A 48 -19.76 2.89 -5.14
N GLU A 49 -18.71 3.60 -4.75
CA GLU A 49 -18.63 5.06 -4.86
C GLU A 49 -18.44 5.54 -6.31
N GLY A 50 -18.07 4.61 -7.20
CA GLY A 50 -17.97 4.83 -8.63
C GLY A 50 -16.57 5.17 -9.13
N PRO A 51 -16.40 5.28 -10.46
CA PRO A 51 -15.08 5.49 -11.07
C PRO A 51 -14.43 6.81 -10.66
N GLY A 52 -13.18 6.73 -10.20
CA GLY A 52 -12.41 7.91 -9.79
C GLY A 52 -12.76 8.46 -8.40
N ALA A 53 -13.66 7.79 -7.66
CA ALA A 53 -13.89 8.10 -6.26
C ALA A 53 -12.66 7.77 -5.41
N HIS A 54 -12.40 8.60 -4.41
CA HIS A 54 -11.36 8.39 -3.41
C HIS A 54 -12.03 8.26 -2.04
N LEU A 55 -11.70 7.19 -1.32
CA LEU A 55 -12.13 6.96 0.04
C LEU A 55 -10.93 6.97 0.97
N SER A 56 -11.11 7.60 2.13
CA SER A 56 -10.17 7.50 3.24
C SER A 56 -10.30 6.15 3.95
N PRO A 57 -9.24 5.67 4.63
CA PRO A 57 -9.29 4.44 5.42
C PRO A 57 -10.39 4.46 6.51
N SER A 58 -10.68 5.64 7.07
CA SER A 58 -11.74 5.83 8.07
C SER A 58 -13.14 5.68 7.48
N GLU A 59 -13.37 6.19 6.26
CA GLU A 59 -14.64 6.01 5.55
C GLU A 59 -14.87 4.52 5.25
N ILE A 60 -13.85 3.84 4.72
CA ILE A 60 -13.91 2.38 4.48
C ILE A 60 -14.20 1.63 5.78
N ALA A 61 -13.49 1.94 6.87
CA ALA A 61 -13.70 1.30 8.17
C ALA A 61 -15.14 1.49 8.69
N SER A 62 -15.77 2.63 8.40
CA SER A 62 -17.15 2.93 8.83
C SER A 62 -18.21 2.05 8.15
N HIS A 63 -17.88 1.46 6.99
CA HIS A 63 -18.73 0.50 6.30
C HIS A 63 -18.59 -0.93 6.81
N LEU A 64 -17.52 -1.23 7.57
CA LEU A 64 -17.29 -2.54 8.14
C LEU A 64 -18.07 -2.72 9.45
N PRO A 65 -18.60 -3.92 9.73
CA PRO A 65 -19.26 -4.22 11.00
C PRO A 65 -18.22 -4.43 12.12
N THR A 66 -17.49 -3.37 12.47
CA THR A 66 -16.39 -3.42 13.45
C THR A 66 -16.49 -2.31 14.49
N HIS A 67 -16.04 -2.62 15.71
CA HIS A 67 -15.86 -1.65 16.80
C HIS A 67 -14.37 -1.43 17.12
N ASN A 68 -13.47 -1.96 16.28
CA ASN A 68 -12.04 -1.83 16.49
C ASN A 68 -11.57 -0.39 16.17
N PRO A 69 -11.10 0.39 17.15
CA PRO A 69 -10.63 1.76 16.92
C PRO A 69 -9.38 1.80 16.01
N GLU A 70 -8.63 0.70 15.93
CA GLU A 70 -7.43 0.59 15.08
C GLU A 70 -7.76 0.18 13.64
N ALA A 71 -9.02 -0.12 13.31
CA ALA A 71 -9.41 -0.57 11.98
C ALA A 71 -8.99 0.40 10.85
N PRO A 72 -9.16 1.74 10.97
CA PRO A 72 -8.70 2.67 9.95
C PRO A 72 -7.19 2.59 9.71
N ILE A 73 -6.39 2.45 10.76
CA ILE A 73 -4.92 2.37 10.69
C ILE A 73 -4.48 1.04 10.05
N MET A 74 -5.16 -0.05 10.37
CA MET A 74 -4.89 -1.36 9.78
C MET A 74 -5.20 -1.35 8.27
N LEU A 75 -6.37 -0.83 7.90
CA LEU A 75 -6.77 -0.67 6.50
C LEU A 75 -5.80 0.23 5.73
N ASP A 76 -5.40 1.37 6.29
CA ASP A 76 -4.43 2.26 5.64
C ASP A 76 -3.12 1.54 5.25
N ARG A 77 -2.59 0.70 6.15
CA ARG A 77 -1.38 -0.08 5.87
C ARG A 77 -1.58 -1.11 4.75
N MET A 78 -2.75 -1.73 4.70
CA MET A 78 -3.11 -2.72 3.69
C MET A 78 -3.34 -2.06 2.32
N LEU A 79 -4.13 -1.00 2.28
CA LEU A 79 -4.40 -0.20 1.08
C LEU A 79 -3.10 0.38 0.49
N ARG A 80 -2.17 0.83 1.34
CA ARG A 80 -0.86 1.33 0.90
C ARG A 80 -0.01 0.24 0.24
N LEU A 81 -0.06 -0.99 0.76
CA LEU A 81 0.59 -2.12 0.10
C LEU A 81 -0.04 -2.35 -1.27
N LEU A 82 -1.36 -2.43 -1.37
CA LEU A 82 -2.06 -2.60 -2.64
C LEU A 82 -1.72 -1.49 -3.65
N ALA A 83 -1.66 -0.24 -3.18
CA ALA A 83 -1.25 0.90 -4.01
C ALA A 83 0.20 0.78 -4.51
N SER A 84 1.12 0.27 -3.70
CA SER A 84 2.52 0.03 -4.14
C SER A 84 2.62 -1.04 -5.25
N TYR A 85 1.63 -1.93 -5.34
CA TYR A 85 1.48 -2.92 -6.40
C TYR A 85 0.52 -2.48 -7.51
N THR A 86 0.16 -1.19 -7.57
CA THR A 86 -0.72 -0.59 -8.60
C THR A 86 -2.15 -1.17 -8.67
N VAL A 87 -2.56 -1.92 -7.64
CA VAL A 87 -3.95 -2.44 -7.54
C VAL A 87 -4.92 -1.30 -7.27
N LEU A 88 -4.48 -0.30 -6.49
CA LEU A 88 -5.23 0.90 -6.15
C LEU A 88 -4.41 2.15 -6.49
N THR A 89 -5.11 3.27 -6.68
CA THR A 89 -4.49 4.59 -6.70
C THR A 89 -4.65 5.25 -5.33
N CYS A 90 -3.58 5.84 -4.81
CA CYS A 90 -3.60 6.60 -3.56
C CYS A 90 -3.26 8.06 -3.85
N SER A 91 -3.95 8.98 -3.18
CA SER A 91 -3.71 10.42 -3.24
C SER A 91 -3.67 10.99 -1.83
N LEU A 92 -2.73 11.90 -1.59
CA LEU A 92 -2.71 12.68 -0.36
C LEU A 92 -3.65 13.88 -0.50
N THR A 93 -4.74 13.86 0.25
CA THR A 93 -5.62 15.02 0.40
C THR A 93 -5.20 15.80 1.64
N THR A 94 -4.69 17.00 1.47
CA THR A 94 -4.46 17.92 2.59
C THR A 94 -5.83 18.31 3.15
N HIS A 95 -6.13 17.89 4.38
CA HIS A 95 -7.29 18.43 5.09
C HIS A 95 -7.15 19.94 5.22
N ALA A 96 -8.27 20.68 5.25
CA ALA A 96 -8.29 22.15 5.29
C ALA A 96 -7.47 22.76 6.44
N ASP A 97 -7.18 21.98 7.48
CA ASP A 97 -6.34 22.36 8.63
C ASP A 97 -4.82 22.18 8.39
N GLY A 98 -4.39 21.80 7.20
CA GLY A 98 -2.97 21.65 6.84
C GLY A 98 -2.26 20.47 7.51
N LYS A 99 -3.00 19.60 8.20
CA LYS A 99 -2.52 18.30 8.67
C LYS A 99 -2.77 17.22 7.61
N LEU A 100 -1.75 16.37 7.45
CA LEU A 100 -1.85 15.08 6.78
C LEU A 100 -2.55 14.08 7.71
#